data_AF-A0A3D1R6X0-F1
#
_entry.id   AF-A0A3D1R6X0-F1
#
_cell.length_a   1.000
_cell.length_b   1.000
_cell.length_c   1.000
_cell.angle_alpha   90.00
_cell.angle_beta   90.00
_cell.angle_gamma   90.00
#
_symmetry.space_group_name_H-M   'P 1'
#
loop_
_entity.id
_entity.type
_entity.pdbx_description
1 polymer ?
#
loop_
_entity_poly.entity_id
_entity_poly.type
_entity_poly.pdbx_seq_one_letter_code
_entity_poly.pdbx_strand_id
1 'polypeptide(L)'
;MVTSRQLYLLLLGLLACERLLELVVSRRNARRAFERGGYEVGAPHFRAMALVHALFIPACAAEVLLFERAFPGALGGVALAGALLAQGLRYWALRTLGDRWNVRIIVVPGADPVTRGPYRFLRHPNYLAVILEMACVPQEAIRA
;
A
#
# COMPACT_ATOMS: atom_id res chain seq x y z
N MET A 1 17.70 8.74 23.33
CA MET A 1 16.93 9.73 22.56
C MET A 1 16.55 9.09 21.24
N VAL A 2 15.26 9.11 20.86
CA VAL A 2 14.80 8.53 19.59
C VAL A 2 15.13 9.48 18.45
N THR A 3 15.80 9.01 17.41
CA THR A 3 16.15 9.85 16.24
C THR A 3 15.09 9.78 15.15
N SER A 4 15.01 10.80 14.30
CA SER A 4 14.12 10.81 13.12
C SER A 4 14.34 9.60 12.21
N ARG A 5 15.60 9.16 12.06
CA ARG A 5 15.98 7.93 11.36
C ARG A 5 15.30 6.70 11.96
N GLN A 6 15.32 6.53 13.27
CA GLN A 6 14.69 5.38 13.95
C GLN A 6 13.17 5.39 13.75
N LEU A 7 12.53 6.56 13.84
CA LEU A 7 11.08 6.70 13.58
C LEU A 7 10.72 6.35 12.13
N TYR A 8 11.54 6.78 11.17
CA TYR A 8 11.33 6.45 9.77
C TYR A 8 11.51 4.94 9.50
N LEU A 9 12.54 4.31 10.05
CA LEU A 9 12.72 2.86 9.94
C LEU A 9 11.58 2.09 10.61
N LEU A 10 11.06 2.59 11.74
CA LEU A 10 9.87 2.02 12.37
C LEU A 10 8.64 2.15 11.46
N LEU A 11 8.41 3.31 10.85
CA LEU A 11 7.35 3.52 9.86
C LEU A 11 7.47 2.51 8.71
N LEU A 12 8.66 2.36 8.12
CA LEU A 12 8.92 1.38 7.06
C LEU A 12 8.66 -0.05 7.53
N GLY A 13 9.05 -0.40 8.76
CA GLY A 13 8.77 -1.70 9.36
C GLY A 13 7.27 -1.96 9.51
N LEU A 14 6.50 -0.96 9.97
CA LEU A 14 5.05 -1.04 10.07
C LEU A 14 4.39 -1.23 8.70
N LEU A 15 4.85 -0.49 7.67
CA LEU A 15 4.37 -0.65 6.29
C LEU A 15 4.68 -2.05 5.77
N ALA A 16 5.88 -2.58 6.03
CA ALA A 16 6.24 -3.94 5.63
C ALA A 16 5.34 -4.99 6.30
N CYS A 17 5.10 -4.86 7.60
CA CYS A 17 4.16 -5.72 8.32
C CYS A 17 2.74 -5.64 7.73
N GLU A 18 2.26 -4.44 7.42
CA GLU A 18 0.98 -4.24 6.77
C GLU A 18 0.90 -4.94 5.40
N ARG A 19 1.92 -4.80 4.54
CA ARG A 19 1.98 -5.50 3.23
C ARG A 19 1.87 -7.01 3.41
N LEU A 20 2.52 -7.58 4.42
CA LEU A 20 2.46 -9.02 4.73
C LEU A 20 1.06 -9.44 5.20
N LEU A 21 0.45 -8.67 6.11
CA LEU A 21 -0.92 -8.93 6.58
C LEU A 21 -1.93 -8.86 5.43
N GLU A 22 -1.76 -7.89 4.54
CA GLU A 22 -2.54 -7.76 3.32
C GLU A 22 -2.40 -8.98 2.40
N LEU A 23 -1.20 -9.53 2.23
CA LEU A 23 -1.02 -10.78 1.49
C LEU A 23 -1.73 -11.96 2.14
N VAL A 24 -1.72 -12.05 3.48
CA VAL A 24 -2.45 -13.11 4.21
C VAL A 24 -3.96 -12.99 4.01
N VAL A 25 -4.52 -11.80 4.19
CA VAL A 25 -5.95 -11.53 3.95
C VAL A 25 -6.32 -11.80 2.50
N SER A 26 -5.47 -11.36 1.57
CA SER A 26 -5.68 -11.59 0.14
C SER A 26 -5.66 -13.06 -0.24
N ARG A 27 -4.81 -13.89 0.37
CA ARG A 27 -4.81 -15.34 0.14
C ARG A 27 -6.11 -15.98 0.61
N ARG A 28 -6.61 -15.58 1.79
CA ARG A 28 -7.89 -16.07 2.32
C ARG A 28 -9.06 -15.67 1.42
N ASN A 29 -9.09 -14.41 0.98
CA ASN A 29 -10.13 -13.91 0.08
C ASN A 29 -10.04 -14.53 -1.31
N ALA A 30 -8.83 -14.79 -1.81
CA ALA A 30 -8.62 -15.45 -3.11
C ALA A 30 -9.25 -16.84 -3.11
N ARG A 31 -9.01 -17.62 -2.06
CA ARG A 31 -9.62 -18.94 -1.88
C ARG A 31 -11.16 -18.85 -1.95
N ARG A 32 -11.75 -17.93 -1.19
CA ARG A 32 -13.21 -17.71 -1.21
C ARG A 32 -13.74 -17.28 -2.58
N ALA A 33 -12.98 -16.48 -3.32
CA ALA A 33 -13.35 -16.05 -4.65
C ALA A 33 -13.30 -17.22 -5.66
N PHE A 34 -12.27 -18.07 -5.60
CA PHE A 34 -12.17 -19.27 -6.42
C PHE A 34 -13.25 -20.31 -6.09
N GLU A 35 -13.59 -20.50 -4.81
CA GLU A 35 -14.71 -21.35 -4.36
C GLU A 35 -16.07 -20.89 -4.94
N ARG A 36 -16.18 -19.61 -5.30
CA ARG A 36 -17.37 -19.02 -5.96
C ARG A 36 -17.28 -19.02 -7.49
N GLY A 37 -16.35 -19.76 -8.08
CA GLY A 37 -16.14 -19.81 -9.53
C GLY A 37 -15.39 -18.60 -10.10
N GLY A 38 -14.69 -17.84 -9.26
CA GLY A 38 -13.85 -16.74 -9.71
C GLY A 38 -12.67 -17.21 -10.56
N TYR A 39 -12.21 -16.36 -11.47
CA TYR A 39 -11.00 -16.59 -12.27
C TYR A 39 -10.05 -15.40 -12.15
N GLU A 40 -8.75 -15.67 -12.22
CA GLU A 40 -7.73 -14.63 -12.12
C GLU A 40 -7.44 -14.00 -13.48
N VAL A 41 -7.28 -12.68 -13.48
CA VAL A 41 -6.80 -11.91 -14.63
C VAL A 41 -5.52 -11.17 -14.26
N GLY A 42 -4.60 -11.05 -15.21
CA GLY A 42 -3.40 -10.23 -15.02
C GLY A 42 -2.37 -10.78 -14.02
N ALA A 43 -2.25 -12.10 -13.87
CA ALA A 43 -1.24 -12.72 -12.99
C ALA A 43 0.21 -12.20 -13.19
N PRO A 44 0.69 -11.91 -14.43
CA PRO A 44 2.00 -11.28 -14.63
C PRO A 44 2.10 -9.87 -14.02
N HIS A 45 1.04 -9.06 -14.12
CA HIS A 45 0.99 -7.72 -13.54
C HIS A 45 1.06 -7.77 -12.02
N PHE A 46 0.38 -8.74 -11.40
CA PHE A 46 0.47 -8.97 -9.96
C PHE A 46 1.92 -9.26 -9.53
N ARG A 47 2.64 -10.13 -10.25
CA ARG A 47 4.05 -10.45 -9.92
C ARG A 47 4.94 -9.21 -10.02
N ALA A 48 4.78 -8.41 -11.07
CA ALA A 48 5.51 -7.15 -11.22
C ALA A 48 5.21 -6.19 -10.06
N MET A 49 3.94 -6.01 -9.70
CA MET A 49 3.54 -5.13 -8.60
C MET A 49 4.05 -5.61 -7.24
N ALA A 50 4.03 -6.92 -7.01
CA ALA A 50 4.59 -7.53 -5.80
C ALA A 50 6.09 -7.29 -5.70
N LEU A 51 6.84 -7.40 -6.80
CA LEU A 51 8.28 -7.09 -6.83
C LEU A 51 8.55 -5.62 -6.55
N VAL A 52 7.79 -4.71 -7.16
CA VAL A 52 7.91 -3.26 -6.90
C VAL A 52 7.73 -2.98 -5.41
N HIS A 53 6.68 -3.50 -4.77
CA HIS A 53 6.47 -3.30 -3.34
C HIS A 53 7.52 -3.98 -2.46
N ALA A 54 7.98 -5.17 -2.84
CA ALA A 54 9.02 -5.89 -2.10
C ALA A 54 10.37 -5.16 -2.15
N LEU A 55 10.68 -4.45 -3.24
CA LEU A 55 11.91 -3.69 -3.40
C LEU A 55 11.80 -2.25 -2.87
N PHE A 56 10.60 -1.66 -2.92
CA PHE A 56 10.38 -0.27 -2.54
C PHE A 56 10.75 0.03 -1.08
N ILE A 57 10.27 -0.79 -0.13
CA ILE A 57 10.54 -0.56 1.31
C ILE A 57 12.05 -0.72 1.62
N PRO A 58 12.74 -1.80 1.19
CA PRO A 58 14.19 -1.90 1.35
C PRO A 58 14.96 -0.77 0.68
N ALA A 59 14.53 -0.31 -0.51
CA ALA A 59 15.18 0.81 -1.19
C ALA A 59 15.07 2.10 -0.38
N CYS A 60 13.89 2.40 0.19
CA CYS A 60 13.68 3.54 1.08
C CYS A 60 14.54 3.45 2.35
N ALA A 61 14.69 2.26 2.92
CA ALA A 61 15.55 2.04 4.08
C ALA A 61 17.03 2.22 3.73
N ALA A 62 17.48 1.64 2.61
CA ALA A 62 18.85 1.75 2.12
C ALA A 62 19.20 3.21 1.83
N GLU A 63 18.28 3.99 1.26
CA GLU A 63 18.50 5.41 0.99
C GLU A 63 18.90 6.19 2.27
N VAL A 64 18.12 6.06 3.35
CA VAL A 64 18.39 6.80 4.59
C VAL A 64 19.63 6.28 5.32
N LEU A 65 19.89 4.96 5.24
CA LEU A 65 21.04 4.33 5.89
C LEU A 65 22.36 4.62 5.17
N LEU A 66 22.37 4.63 3.84
CA LEU A 66 23.59 4.78 3.03
C LEU A 66 23.93 6.25 2.74
N PHE A 67 22.94 7.12 2.56
CA PHE A 67 23.17 8.54 2.22
C PHE A 67 23.04 9.48 3.43
N GLU A 68 22.77 8.92 4.61
CA GLU A 68 22.58 9.65 5.88
C GLU A 68 21.59 10.81 5.76
N ARG A 69 20.50 10.62 5.01
CA ARG A 69 19.51 11.68 4.77
C ARG A 69 18.93 12.19 6.07
N ALA A 70 18.84 13.52 6.19
CA ALA A 70 18.20 14.21 7.29
C ALA A 70 16.69 14.35 7.06
N PHE A 71 15.93 14.52 8.12
CA PHE A 71 14.49 14.77 8.01
C PHE A 71 14.23 16.14 7.38
N PRO A 72 13.44 16.25 6.28
CA PRO A 72 13.27 17.49 5.52
C PRO A 72 12.37 18.55 6.19
N GLY A 73 12.16 18.47 7.51
CA GLY A 73 11.35 19.43 8.26
C GLY A 73 9.88 19.44 7.80
N ALA A 74 9.36 20.62 7.42
CA ALA A 74 7.96 20.80 7.04
C ALA A 74 7.53 19.92 5.85
N LEU A 75 8.40 19.76 4.85
CA LEU A 75 8.14 18.87 3.71
C LEU A 75 8.01 17.41 4.16
N GLY A 76 8.83 16.99 5.12
CA GLY A 76 8.73 15.65 5.73
C GLY A 76 7.43 15.46 6.51
N GLY A 77 6.93 16.52 7.14
CA GLY A 77 5.61 16.54 7.79
C GLY A 77 4.45 16.41 6.81
N VAL A 78 4.49 17.14 5.69
CA VAL A 78 3.50 17.03 4.61
C VAL A 78 3.51 15.64 3.99
N ALA A 79 4.69 15.10 3.73
CA ALA A 79 4.87 13.74 3.21
C ALA A 79 4.31 12.70 4.20
N LEU A 80 4.61 12.82 5.50
CA LEU A 80 4.03 11.95 6.52
C LEU A 80 2.50 12.04 6.55
N ALA A 81 1.92 13.24 6.49
CA ALA A 81 0.47 13.42 6.44
C ALA A 81 -0.13 12.75 5.18
N GLY A 82 0.52 12.90 4.02
CA GLY A 82 0.14 12.22 2.78
C GLY A 82 0.17 10.70 2.90
N ALA A 83 1.22 10.14 3.50
CA ALA A 83 1.34 8.70 3.75
C ALA A 83 0.24 8.20 4.71
N LEU A 84 -0.09 8.95 5.76
CA LEU A 84 -1.18 8.59 6.68
C LEU A 84 -2.55 8.65 6.02
N LEU A 85 -2.80 9.66 5.17
CA LEU A 85 -4.02 9.75 4.36
C LEU A 85 -4.12 8.57 3.37
N ALA A 86 -3.00 8.18 2.76
CA ALA A 86 -2.94 6.99 1.91
C ALA A 86 -3.37 5.73 2.67
N GLN A 87 -2.85 5.52 3.90
CA GLN A 87 -3.28 4.40 4.73
C GLN A 87 -4.76 4.49 5.10
N GLY A 88 -5.24 5.66 5.51
CA GLY A 88 -6.66 5.86 5.82
C GLY A 88 -7.57 5.47 4.66
N LEU A 89 -7.24 5.93 3.44
CA LEU A 89 -7.97 5.60 2.22
C LEU A 89 -7.90 4.10 1.90
N ARG A 90 -6.71 3.50 2.04
CA ARG A 90 -6.49 2.06 1.83
C ARG A 90 -7.35 1.24 2.78
N TYR A 91 -7.25 1.46 4.09
CA TYR A 91 -8.06 0.74 5.09
C TYR A 91 -9.56 0.93 4.85
N TRP A 92 -9.99 2.11 4.45
CA TRP A 92 -11.40 2.36 4.12
C TRP A 92 -11.84 1.54 2.90
N ALA A 93 -11.01 1.47 1.85
CA ALA A 93 -11.28 0.65 0.67
C ALA A 93 -11.31 -0.85 0.99
N LEU A 94 -10.31 -1.35 1.72
CA LEU A 94 -10.21 -2.74 2.18
C LEU A 94 -11.45 -3.16 2.98
N ARG A 95 -11.83 -2.36 3.99
CA ARG A 95 -13.02 -2.63 4.82
C ARG A 95 -14.31 -2.58 4.01
N THR A 96 -14.39 -1.69 3.04
CA THR A 96 -15.59 -1.55 2.19
C THR A 96 -15.81 -2.76 1.31
N LEU A 97 -14.74 -3.28 0.71
CA LEU A 97 -14.76 -4.50 -0.12
C LEU A 97 -14.87 -5.79 0.71
N GLY A 98 -14.29 -5.81 1.91
CA GLY A 98 -14.32 -6.96 2.81
C GLY A 98 -13.74 -8.21 2.14
N ASP A 99 -14.52 -9.29 2.12
CA ASP A 99 -14.13 -10.58 1.53
C ASP A 99 -13.88 -10.53 0.01
N ARG A 100 -14.32 -9.45 -0.67
CA ARG A 100 -14.06 -9.22 -2.10
C ARG A 100 -12.69 -8.59 -2.37
N TRP A 101 -12.02 -8.07 -1.33
CA TRP A 101 -10.72 -7.43 -1.52
C TRP A 101 -9.63 -8.46 -1.77
N ASN A 102 -8.77 -8.18 -2.75
CA ASN A 102 -7.63 -9.01 -3.10
C ASN A 102 -6.54 -8.16 -3.76
N VAL A 103 -5.27 -8.51 -3.54
CA VAL A 103 -4.15 -7.92 -4.28
C VAL A 103 -4.01 -8.51 -5.69
N ARG A 104 -4.57 -9.72 -5.91
CA ARG A 104 -4.71 -10.33 -7.24
C ARG A 104 -6.03 -9.89 -7.84
N ILE A 105 -6.10 -9.71 -9.15
CA ILE A 105 -7.35 -9.37 -9.80
C ILE A 105 -8.12 -10.66 -10.06
N ILE A 106 -9.09 -10.97 -9.20
CA ILE A 106 -9.96 -12.15 -9.32
C ILE A 106 -11.38 -11.67 -9.59
N VAL A 107 -11.94 -12.09 -10.72
CA VAL A 107 -13.29 -11.74 -11.14
C VAL A 107 -14.22 -12.89 -10.81
N VAL A 108 -15.27 -12.62 -10.02
CA VAL A 108 -16.34 -13.58 -9.72
C VAL A 108 -17.53 -13.28 -10.65
N PRO A 109 -17.92 -14.21 -11.56
CA PRO A 109 -19.05 -13.99 -12.46
C PRO A 109 -20.35 -13.65 -11.71
N GLY A 110 -21.12 -12.70 -12.23
CA GLY A 110 -22.39 -12.28 -11.64
C GLY A 110 -22.30 -11.46 -10.36
N ALA A 111 -21.10 -11.10 -9.89
CA ALA A 111 -20.94 -10.23 -8.73
C ALA A 111 -21.05 -8.75 -9.12
N ASP A 112 -22.02 -8.03 -8.53
CA ASP A 112 -22.16 -6.59 -8.77
C ASP A 112 -20.98 -5.78 -8.22
N PRO A 113 -20.58 -4.67 -8.86
CA PRO A 113 -19.56 -3.76 -8.31
C PRO A 113 -19.98 -3.18 -6.96
N VAL A 114 -19.00 -2.99 -6.06
CA VAL A 114 -19.23 -2.30 -4.78
C VAL A 114 -19.21 -0.79 -5.02
N THR A 115 -20.31 -0.10 -4.73
CA THR A 115 -20.48 1.35 -4.98
C THR A 115 -20.58 2.20 -3.71
N ARG A 116 -20.40 1.59 -2.53
CA ARG A 116 -20.43 2.28 -1.22
C ARG A 116 -19.03 2.69 -0.75
N GLY A 117 -18.95 3.42 0.36
CA GLY A 117 -17.66 3.82 0.96
C GLY A 117 -16.86 4.73 0.02
N PRO A 118 -15.54 4.53 -0.16
CA PRO A 118 -14.74 5.39 -1.05
C PRO A 118 -15.08 5.16 -2.52
N TYR A 119 -15.72 4.03 -2.86
CA TYR A 119 -16.10 3.69 -4.23
C TYR A 119 -17.24 4.56 -4.80
N ARG A 120 -17.93 5.33 -3.95
CA ARG A 120 -18.90 6.35 -4.40
C ARG A 120 -18.23 7.58 -5.03
N PHE A 121 -16.95 7.79 -4.74
CA PHE A 121 -16.19 8.96 -5.19
C PHE A 121 -15.17 8.60 -6.27
N LEU A 122 -14.55 7.42 -6.16
CA LEU A 122 -13.46 6.99 -7.03
C LEU A 122 -13.66 5.52 -7.41
N ARG A 123 -13.37 5.16 -8.67
CA ARG A 123 -13.45 3.76 -9.10
C ARG A 123 -12.37 2.88 -8.45
N HIS A 124 -11.18 3.44 -8.21
CA HIS A 124 -10.02 2.70 -7.69
C HIS A 124 -9.33 3.45 -6.54
N PRO A 125 -10.01 3.64 -5.39
CA PRO A 125 -9.43 4.36 -4.25
C PRO A 125 -8.15 3.71 -3.71
N ASN A 126 -8.03 2.38 -3.78
CA ASN A 126 -6.80 1.68 -3.37
C ASN A 126 -5.60 2.01 -4.28
N TYR A 127 -5.83 2.27 -5.58
CA TYR A 127 -4.74 2.67 -6.49
C TYR A 127 -4.25 4.08 -6.17
N LEU A 128 -5.17 5.00 -5.85
CA LEU A 128 -4.80 6.32 -5.37
C LEU A 128 -3.98 6.23 -4.08
N ALA A 129 -4.37 5.37 -3.14
CA ALA A 129 -3.59 5.15 -1.92
C ALA A 129 -2.17 4.66 -2.21
N VAL A 130 -2.00 3.72 -3.15
CA VAL A 130 -0.68 3.25 -3.57
C VAL A 130 0.16 4.37 -4.20
N ILE A 131 -0.42 5.18 -5.07
CA ILE A 131 0.28 6.31 -5.70
C ILE A 131 0.74 7.32 -4.64
N LEU A 132 -0.14 7.69 -3.71
CA LEU A 132 0.19 8.60 -2.62
C LEU A 132 1.29 8.04 -1.72
N GLU A 133 1.23 6.75 -1.37
CA GLU A 133 2.28 6.11 -0.60
C GLU A 133 3.63 6.15 -1.33
N MET A 134 3.66 5.80 -2.61
CA MET A 134 4.88 5.83 -3.42
C MET A 134 5.47 7.24 -3.56
N ALA A 135 4.62 8.28 -3.57
CA ALA A 135 5.06 9.66 -3.66
C ALA A 135 5.51 10.25 -2.32
N CYS A 136 4.93 9.79 -1.20
CA CYS A 136 5.10 10.42 0.11
C CYS A 136 6.00 9.65 1.08
N VAL A 137 6.20 8.35 0.89
CA VAL A 137 7.11 7.56 1.73
C VAL A 137 8.58 7.88 1.47
N PRO A 138 9.05 8.02 0.20
CA PRO A 138 10.41 8.44 -0.06
C PRO A 138 10.56 9.89 0.41
N GLN A 139 11.45 10.11 1.37
CA GLN A 139 11.71 11.45 1.87
C GLN A 139 12.92 12.02 1.14
N GLU A 140 12.63 12.71 0.04
CA GLU A 140 13.62 13.44 -0.76
C GLU A 140 14.13 14.64 0.02
N ALA A 141 15.24 14.47 0.72
CA ALA A 141 16.01 15.55 1.32
C ALA A 141 17.43 15.47 0.77
N ILE A 142 17.69 16.20 -0.31
CA ILE A 142 19.07 16.44 -0.78
C ILE A 142 19.72 17.38 0.24
N ARG A 143 20.93 17.02 0.70
CA ARG A 143 21.74 17.83 1.62
C ARG A 143 21.78 19.27 1.08
N ALA A 144 21.21 20.21 1.83
CA ALA A 144 21.58 21.62 1.74
C ALA A 144 22.83 21.85 2.58
#